data_AF-A0A9D5NKW7-F1
#
_entry.id   AF-A0A9D5NKW7-F1
#
_cell.length_a   1.000
_cell.length_b   1.000
_cell.length_c   1.000
_cell.angle_alpha   90.00
_cell.angle_beta   90.00
_cell.angle_gamma   90.00
#
_symmetry.space_group_name_H-M   'P 1'
#
loop_
_entity.id
_entity.type
_entity.pdbx_description
1 polymer ?
#
loop_
_entity_poly.entity_id
_entity_poly.type
_entity_poly.pdbx_seq_one_letter_code
_entity_poly.pdbx_strand_id
1 'polypeptide(L)'
;MGKDKALAIKLIKKKINNDTYLSYDEISEITGYHSKYLFQLKKEIMDGSISLEHGNKNKKPVNAISEDEKKKIKELYNRSSVSIRKFCKFYSKRSYSCIYNIIHEDDEKSNS
;
A
#
# COMPACT_ATOMS: atom_id res chain seq x y z
N MET A 1 -0.59 -7.54 -21.42
CA MET A 1 -0.54 -8.61 -20.41
C MET A 1 -0.13 -8.01 -19.08
N GLY A 2 -0.80 -8.35 -17.98
CA GLY A 2 -0.46 -7.86 -16.65
C GLY A 2 0.79 -8.53 -16.10
N LYS A 3 1.59 -7.81 -15.33
CA LYS A 3 2.80 -8.36 -14.70
C LYS A 3 2.42 -9.31 -13.57
N ASP A 4 2.81 -10.58 -13.66
CA ASP A 4 2.51 -11.60 -12.64
C ASP A 4 3.77 -12.05 -11.90
N LYS A 5 3.98 -11.48 -10.70
CA LYS A 5 5.16 -11.76 -9.86
C LYS A 5 5.19 -13.21 -9.38
N ALA A 6 4.02 -13.79 -9.09
CA ALA A 6 3.93 -15.15 -8.56
C ALA A 6 4.33 -16.15 -9.64
N LEU A 7 3.86 -15.95 -10.87
CA LEU A 7 4.23 -16.76 -12.02
C LEU A 7 5.72 -16.63 -12.34
N ALA A 8 6.28 -15.42 -12.30
CA ALA A 8 7.71 -15.19 -12.50
C ALA A 8 8.57 -15.95 -11.48
N ILE A 9 8.23 -15.88 -10.19
CA ILE A 9 8.95 -16.60 -9.13
C ILE A 9 8.87 -18.12 -9.35
N LYS A 10 7.70 -18.64 -9.73
CA LYS A 10 7.51 -20.07 -10.00
C LYS A 10 8.41 -20.55 -11.15
N LEU A 11 8.47 -19.81 -12.25
CA LEU A 11 9.29 -20.16 -13.41
C LEU A 11 10.79 -20.06 -13.11
N ILE A 12 11.22 -19.03 -12.37
CA ILE A 12 12.62 -18.90 -11.99
C ILE A 12 13.04 -20.04 -11.06
N LYS A 13 12.21 -20.44 -10.08
CA LYS A 13 12.50 -21.60 -9.21
C LYS A 13 12.66 -22.89 -10.02
N LYS A 14 11.75 -23.15 -10.96
CA LYS A 14 11.87 -24.31 -11.88
C LYS A 14 13.16 -24.27 -12.68
N LYS A 15 13.58 -23.09 -13.16
CA LYS A 15 14.83 -22.94 -13.92
C LYS A 15 16.06 -23.18 -13.04
N ILE A 16 16.07 -22.70 -11.79
CA ILE A 16 17.15 -22.96 -10.83
C ILE A 16 17.27 -24.46 -10.52
N ASN A 17 16.13 -25.15 -10.39
CA ASN A 17 16.08 -26.59 -10.11
C ASN A 17 16.35 -27.47 -11.35
N ASN A 18 16.57 -26.88 -12.52
CA ASN A 18 16.67 -27.57 -13.81
C ASN A 18 15.40 -28.35 -14.23
N ASP A 19 14.23 -27.97 -13.71
CA ASP A 19 12.92 -28.55 -14.07
C ASP A 19 12.37 -28.00 -15.41
N THR A 20 13.08 -27.06 -16.05
CA THR A 20 12.66 -26.43 -17.30
C THR A 20 13.85 -25.92 -18.12
N TYR A 21 13.70 -25.96 -19.44
CA TYR A 21 14.68 -25.43 -20.40
C TYR A 21 14.42 -23.96 -20.78
N LEU A 22 13.32 -23.36 -20.31
CA LEU A 22 12.94 -21.98 -20.64
C LEU A 22 14.08 -21.00 -20.35
N SER A 23 14.44 -20.15 -21.30
CA SER A 23 15.39 -19.05 -21.14
C SER A 23 14.80 -17.92 -20.30
N TYR A 24 15.64 -17.01 -19.80
CA TYR A 24 15.15 -15.84 -19.07
C TYR A 24 14.39 -14.86 -19.98
N ASP A 25 14.66 -14.87 -21.28
CA ASP A 25 13.96 -14.03 -22.25
C ASP A 25 12.55 -14.58 -22.53
N GLU A 26 12.40 -15.89 -22.63
CA GLU A 26 11.08 -16.54 -22.72
C GLU A 26 10.26 -16.32 -21.42
N ILE A 27 10.91 -16.41 -20.25
CA ILE A 27 10.24 -16.10 -18.97
C ILE A 27 9.82 -14.62 -18.94
N SER A 28 10.59 -13.71 -19.53
CA SER A 28 10.27 -12.28 -19.64
C SER A 28 9.02 -12.06 -20.49
N GLU A 29 8.92 -12.73 -21.64
CA GLU A 29 7.75 -12.68 -22.52
C GLU A 29 6.49 -13.23 -21.83
N ILE A 30 6.61 -14.37 -21.15
CA ILE A 30 5.48 -15.01 -20.46
C ILE A 30 4.97 -14.16 -19.29
N THR A 31 5.88 -13.54 -18.52
CA THR A 31 5.53 -12.86 -17.26
C THR A 31 5.30 -11.35 -17.41
N GLY A 32 5.71 -10.78 -18.55
CA GLY A 32 5.71 -9.33 -18.78
C GLY A 32 6.75 -8.55 -17.98
N TYR A 33 7.71 -9.23 -17.34
CA TYR A 33 8.82 -8.61 -16.63
C TYR A 33 10.10 -8.63 -17.46
N HIS A 34 10.77 -7.48 -17.54
CA HIS A 34 12.06 -7.36 -18.20
C HIS A 34 13.12 -8.31 -17.59
N SER A 35 13.97 -8.91 -18.42
CA SER A 35 15.01 -9.88 -18.02
C SER A 35 15.89 -9.40 -16.87
N LYS A 36 16.26 -8.11 -16.84
CA LYS A 36 17.00 -7.48 -15.71
C LYS A 36 16.31 -7.69 -14.36
N TYR A 37 14.98 -7.55 -14.30
CA TYR A 37 14.21 -7.76 -13.06
C TYR A 37 14.15 -9.25 -12.69
N LEU A 38 14.06 -10.14 -13.69
CA LEU A 38 14.12 -11.60 -13.45
C LEU A 38 15.47 -12.02 -12.84
N PHE A 39 16.59 -11.42 -13.28
CA PHE A 39 17.90 -11.65 -12.66
C PHE A 39 17.98 -11.14 -11.22
N GLN A 40 17.38 -9.98 -10.94
CA GLN A 40 17.28 -9.49 -9.57
C GLN A 40 16.45 -10.45 -8.70
N LEU A 41 15.27 -10.87 -9.16
CA LEU A 41 14.45 -11.87 -8.48
C LEU A 41 15.20 -13.18 -8.27
N LYS A 42 15.99 -13.65 -9.25
CA LYS A 42 16.82 -14.85 -9.10
C LYS A 42 17.76 -14.73 -7.88
N LYS A 43 18.46 -13.59 -7.74
CA LYS A 43 19.34 -13.34 -6.59
C LYS A 43 18.54 -13.36 -5.29
N GLU A 44 17.42 -12.64 -5.25
CA GLU A 44 16.55 -12.62 -4.07
C GLU A 44 16.01 -14.03 -3.70
N ILE A 45 15.70 -14.90 -4.68
CA ILE A 45 15.30 -16.30 -4.44
C ILE A 45 16.44 -17.07 -3.78
N MET A 46 17.66 -16.96 -4.32
CA MET A 46 18.83 -17.67 -3.84
C MET A 46 19.23 -17.21 -2.43
N ASP A 47 19.09 -15.92 -2.16
CA ASP A 47 19.39 -15.32 -0.85
C ASP A 47 18.27 -15.54 0.18
N GLY A 48 17.16 -16.18 -0.20
CA GLY A 48 16.00 -16.42 0.67
C GLY A 48 15.25 -15.15 1.09
N SER A 49 15.52 -14.02 0.45
CA SER A 49 15.00 -12.69 0.81
C SER A 49 13.71 -12.30 0.09
N ILE A 50 13.17 -13.19 -0.77
CA ILE A 50 11.88 -12.93 -1.42
C ILE A 50 10.75 -12.94 -0.40
N SER A 51 10.21 -11.74 -0.19
CA SER A 51 8.87 -11.56 0.32
C SER A 51 7.90 -11.29 -0.83
N LEU A 52 6.87 -12.12 -0.93
CA LEU A 52 5.67 -11.84 -1.73
C LEU A 52 4.79 -10.78 -1.06
N GLU A 53 5.02 -10.50 0.22
CA GLU A 53 4.33 -9.46 0.95
C GLU A 53 5.00 -8.12 0.66
N HIS A 54 4.22 -7.20 0.11
CA HIS A 54 4.60 -5.80 0.01
C HIS A 54 4.95 -5.31 1.42
N GLY A 55 6.16 -4.78 1.65
CA GLY A 55 6.64 -4.41 3.00
C GLY A 55 5.79 -3.36 3.74
N ASN A 56 4.83 -2.75 3.06
CA ASN A 56 3.84 -1.81 3.59
C ASN A 56 2.44 -2.40 3.76
N LYS A 57 2.20 -3.67 3.44
CA LYS A 57 0.91 -4.32 3.68
C LYS A 57 0.70 -4.36 5.20
N ASN A 58 -0.26 -3.57 5.68
CA ASN A 58 -0.68 -3.44 7.09
C ASN A 58 0.19 -2.55 8.01
N LYS A 59 1.21 -1.84 7.51
CA LYS A 59 1.90 -0.83 8.34
C LYS A 59 1.12 0.48 8.32
N LYS A 60 0.72 0.98 9.49
CA LYS A 60 0.19 2.34 9.62
C LYS A 60 1.28 3.32 9.15
N PRO A 61 0.94 4.30 8.29
CA PRO A 61 1.91 5.29 7.86
C PRO A 61 2.42 6.08 9.08
N VAL A 62 3.70 6.46 9.07
CA VAL A 62 4.32 7.27 10.15
C VAL A 62 3.54 8.57 10.39
N ASN A 63 2.93 9.10 9.33
CA ASN A 63 2.12 10.33 9.38
C ASN A 63 0.65 10.07 9.73
N ALA A 64 0.30 8.86 10.19
CA ALA A 64 -1.05 8.58 10.67
C ALA A 64 -1.41 9.53 11.81
N ILE A 65 -2.61 10.10 11.76
CA ILE A 65 -3.12 10.92 12.85
C ILE A 65 -3.33 10.05 14.09
N SER A 66 -2.94 10.56 15.27
CA SER A 66 -3.16 9.84 16.53
C SER A 66 -4.64 9.86 16.90
N GLU A 67 -5.08 8.86 17.66
CA GLU A 67 -6.46 8.79 18.16
C GLU A 67 -6.79 9.98 19.08
N ASP A 68 -5.82 10.48 19.85
CA ASP A 68 -6.00 11.66 20.70
C ASP A 68 -6.25 12.92 19.89
N GLU A 69 -5.55 13.09 18.76
CA GLU A 69 -5.76 14.23 17.87
C GLU A 69 -7.11 14.13 17.15
N LYS A 70 -7.52 12.92 16.75
CA LYS A 70 -8.88 12.70 16.20
C LYS A 70 -9.96 13.11 17.19
N LYS A 71 -9.88 12.65 18.45
CA LYS A 71 -10.82 13.03 19.51
C LYS A 71 -10.87 14.54 19.71
N LYS A 72 -9.71 15.19 19.78
CA LYS A 72 -9.61 16.65 19.91
C LYS A 72 -10.30 17.39 18.76
N ILE A 73 -10.11 16.94 17.52
CA ILE A 73 -10.76 17.54 16.35
C ILE A 73 -12.29 17.40 16.45
N LYS A 74 -12.80 16.20 16.78
CA LYS A 74 -14.23 15.94 16.96
C LYS A 74 -14.83 16.81 18.07
N GLU A 75 -14.20 16.86 19.24
CA GLU A 75 -14.67 17.68 20.36
C GLU A 75 -14.71 19.18 20.03
N LEU A 76 -13.66 19.71 19.41
CA LEU A 76 -13.60 21.13 19.04
C LEU A 76 -14.65 21.48 17.98
N TYR A 77 -14.84 20.61 17.00
CA TYR A 77 -15.86 20.81 15.97
C TYR A 77 -17.27 20.75 16.55
N ASN A 78 -17.56 19.74 17.39
CA ASN A 78 -18.89 19.57 17.99
C ASN A 78 -19.28 20.71 18.95
N ARG A 79 -18.30 21.34 19.62
CA ARG A 79 -18.54 22.54 20.45
C ARG A 79 -18.70 23.82 19.62
N SER A 80 -18.42 23.77 18.32
CA SER A 80 -18.45 24.93 17.44
C SER A 80 -19.71 24.92 16.58
N SER A 81 -20.34 26.08 16.40
CA SER A 81 -21.45 26.26 15.46
C SER A 81 -20.99 26.64 14.04
N VAL A 82 -19.69 26.46 13.74
CA VAL A 82 -19.09 26.92 12.49
C VAL A 82 -19.08 25.82 11.42
N SER A 83 -19.23 26.22 10.16
CA SER A 83 -19.07 25.29 9.03
C SER A 83 -17.68 24.64 9.02
N ILE A 84 -17.58 23.40 8.52
CA ILE A 84 -16.32 22.65 8.35
C ILE A 84 -15.24 23.49 7.65
N ARG A 85 -15.61 24.24 6.60
CA ARG A 85 -14.67 25.12 5.87
C ARG A 85 -14.03 26.18 6.79
N LYS A 86 -14.82 26.81 7.67
CA LYS A 86 -14.32 27.78 8.65
C LYS A 86 -13.49 27.10 9.73
N PHE A 87 -13.94 25.95 10.21
CA PHE A 87 -13.20 25.14 11.19
C PHE A 87 -11.82 24.72 10.66
N CYS A 88 -11.72 24.27 9.42
CA CYS A 88 -10.45 23.88 8.80
C CYS A 88 -9.46 25.06 8.73
N LYS A 89 -9.95 26.26 8.39
CA LYS A 89 -9.12 27.49 8.40
C LYS A 89 -8.61 27.83 9.80
N PHE A 90 -9.45 27.68 10.82
CA PHE A 90 -9.08 27.92 12.21
C PHE A 90 -8.07 26.90 12.73
N TYR A 91 -8.33 25.60 12.50
CA TYR A 91 -7.49 24.53 13.01
C TYR A 91 -6.11 24.52 12.37
N SER A 92 -6.01 24.77 11.05
CA SER A 92 -4.80 24.98 10.23
C SER A 92 -3.68 23.91 10.28
N LYS A 93 -3.75 22.92 11.17
CA LYS A 93 -2.73 21.87 11.35
C LYS A 93 -2.91 20.66 10.44
N ARG A 94 -4.10 20.46 9.87
CA ARG A 94 -4.46 19.31 9.03
C ARG A 94 -5.21 19.78 7.79
N SER A 95 -5.11 19.00 6.72
CA SER A 95 -5.81 19.30 5.46
C SER A 95 -7.33 19.20 5.62
N TYR A 96 -8.07 19.90 4.75
CA TYR A 96 -9.53 19.83 4.72
C TYR A 96 -10.04 18.39 4.66
N SER A 97 -9.49 17.58 3.73
CA SER A 97 -9.88 16.19 3.54
C SER A 97 -9.66 15.34 4.79
N CYS A 98 -8.54 15.57 5.50
CA CYS A 98 -8.26 14.85 6.75
C CYS A 98 -9.30 15.17 7.82
N ILE A 99 -9.61 16.45 8.02
CA ILE A 99 -10.61 16.90 9.00
C ILE A 99 -12.01 16.41 8.62
N TYR A 100 -12.39 16.53 7.35
CA TYR A 100 -13.68 16.07 6.84
C TYR A 100 -13.88 14.57 7.10
N ASN A 101 -12.88 13.76 6.76
CA ASN A 101 -12.93 12.31 6.98
C ASN A 101 -13.05 11.97 8.47
N ILE A 102 -12.34 12.69 9.35
CA ILE A 102 -12.44 12.45 10.81
C ILE A 102 -13.83 12.77 11.34
N ILE A 103 -14.44 13.87 10.87
CA ILE A 103 -15.78 14.29 11.32
C ILE A 103 -16.84 13.29 10.88
N HIS A 104 -16.76 12.76 9.66
CA HIS A 104 -17.77 11.85 9.08
C HIS A 104 -17.40 10.36 9.22
N GLU A 105 -16.28 10.02 9.86
CA GLU A 105 -15.82 8.62 10.05
C GLU A 105 -16.88 7.75 10.78
N ASP A 106 -17.74 8.39 11.57
CA ASP A 106 -18.79 7.71 12.35
C ASP A 106 -20.11 7.59 11.55
N ASP A 107 -20.39 8.50 10.61
CA ASP A 107 -21.62 8.49 9.79
C ASP A 107 -21.61 7.37 8.74
N GLU A 108 -20.43 7.00 8.23
CA GLU A 108 -20.27 5.93 7.24
C GLU A 108 -20.40 4.53 7.87
N LYS A 109 -20.12 4.38 9.17
CA LYS A 109 -20.19 3.09 9.88
C LYS A 109 -21.61 2.72 10.32
N SER A 110 -22.54 3.67 10.39
CA SER A 110 -23.95 3.41 10.70
C SER A 110 -24.78 3.01 9.48
N ASN A 111 -24.22 3.08 8.28
CA ASN A 111 -24.87 2.73 7.01
C ASN A 111 -24.28 1.46 6.35
N SER A 112 -23.49 0.67 7.09
CA SER A 112 -22.89 -0.59 6.65
C SER A 112 -23.37 -1.77 7.47
#